data_AF-A0A851N447-F1
#
_entry.id   AF-A0A851N447-F1
#
_cell.length_a   1.000
_cell.length_b   1.000
_cell.length_c   1.000
_cell.angle_alpha   90.00
_cell.angle_beta   90.00
_cell.angle_gamma   90.00
#
_symmetry.space_group_name_H-M   'P 1'
#
loop_
_entity.id
_entity.type
_entity.pdbx_description
1 polymer ?
#
loop_
_entity_poly.entity_id
_entity_poly.type
_entity_poly.pdbx_seq_one_letter_code
_entity_poly.pdbx_strand_id
1 'polypeptide(L)' 'PPNLDIHHVMGVSDLKKKLPEAAFGKRNYTGNEVCFQGVYSSLYEVEISNKEQNRVDQLVENLKKKDLVSV' A
#
# COMPACT_ATOMS: atom_id res chain seq x y z
N PRO A 1 12.73 -2.50 1.45
CA PRO A 1 13.02 -1.32 0.60
C PRO A 1 12.36 -0.05 1.18
N PRO A 2 13.10 1.07 1.31
CA PRO A 2 12.59 2.29 1.95
C PRO A 2 11.55 3.05 1.10
N ASN A 3 11.48 2.79 -0.20
CA ASN A 3 10.47 3.32 -1.11
C ASN A 3 9.90 2.16 -1.93
N LEU A 4 8.59 1.92 -1.80
CA LEU A 4 7.84 0.97 -2.63
C LEU A 4 7.14 1.77 -3.72
N ASP A 5 7.52 1.55 -4.98
CA ASP A 5 6.82 2.15 -6.12
C ASP A 5 5.67 1.22 -6.54
N ILE A 6 4.44 1.75 -6.57
CA ILE A 6 3.24 0.97 -6.87
C ILE A 6 2.90 1.19 -8.35
N HIS A 7 3.38 0.30 -9.22
CA HIS A 7 3.10 0.38 -10.65
C HIS A 7 1.69 -0.09 -11.04
N HIS A 8 1.07 -0.96 -10.23
CA HIS A 8 -0.21 -1.57 -10.57
C HIS A 8 -1.02 -1.89 -9.31
N VAL A 9 -2.28 -1.47 -9.30
CA VAL A 9 -3.25 -1.76 -8.24
C VAL A 9 -4.32 -2.68 -8.81
N MET A 10 -4.68 -3.72 -8.05
CA MET A 10 -5.66 -4.73 -8.45
C MET A 10 -6.55 -5.12 -7.28
N GLY A 11 -7.82 -5.41 -7.55
CA GLY A 11 -8.75 -5.95 -6.56
C GLY A 11 -8.39 -7.39 -6.15
N VAL A 12 -8.68 -7.76 -4.89
CA VAL A 12 -8.37 -9.09 -4.34
C VAL A 12 -8.99 -10.22 -5.17
N SER A 13 -10.20 -10.02 -5.68
CA SER A 13 -10.92 -10.99 -6.51
C SER A 13 -10.18 -11.29 -7.82
N ASP A 14 -9.57 -10.28 -8.43
CA ASP A 14 -8.82 -10.43 -9.68
C ASP A 14 -7.41 -10.94 -9.42
N LEU A 15 -6.80 -10.56 -8.29
CA LEU A 15 -5.53 -11.11 -7.83
C LEU A 15 -5.62 -12.63 -7.63
N LYS A 16 -6.73 -13.11 -7.05
CA LYS A 16 -7.02 -14.54 -6.88
C LYS A 16 -7.12 -15.32 -8.18
N LYS A 17 -7.49 -14.67 -9.29
CA LYS A 17 -7.51 -15.32 -10.62
C LYS A 17 -6.12 -15.46 -11.22
N LYS A 18 -5.15 -14.63 -10.78
CA LYS A 18 -3.78 -14.60 -11.32
C LYS A 18 -2.80 -15.43 -10.51
N LEU A 19 -3.06 -15.63 -9.23
CA LEU A 19 -2.18 -16.40 -8.34
C LEU A 19 -2.74 -17.79 -8.08
N PRO A 20 -1.88 -18.78 -7.80
CA PRO A 20 -2.31 -20.11 -7.39
C PRO A 20 -3.17 -20.05 -6.12
N GLU A 21 -4.21 -20.87 -6.02
CA GLU A 21 -5.07 -20.94 -4.82
C GLU A 21 -4.27 -21.23 -3.55
N ALA A 22 -3.19 -22.02 -3.69
CA ALA A 22 -2.24 -22.32 -2.63
C ALA A 22 -1.60 -21.07 -2.02
N ALA A 23 -1.46 -19.98 -2.77
CA ALA A 23 -0.90 -18.72 -2.26
C ALA A 23 -1.84 -17.99 -1.28
N PHE A 24 -3.10 -18.40 -1.15
CA PHE A 24 -4.08 -17.73 -0.25
C PHE A 24 -4.41 -18.53 1.01
N GLY A 25 -4.02 -19.80 1.07
CA GLY A 25 -4.28 -20.65 2.23
C GLY A 25 -3.31 -20.34 3.37
N LYS A 26 -3.81 -19.91 4.55
CA LYS A 26 -2.98 -19.64 5.75
C LYS A 26 -2.02 -20.79 6.12
N ARG A 27 -2.41 -22.03 5.84
CA ARG A 27 -1.62 -23.24 6.13
C ARG A 27 -0.40 -23.41 5.22
N ASN A 28 -0.38 -22.71 4.08
CA ASN A 28 0.67 -22.80 3.07
C ASN A 28 1.78 -21.78 3.32
N TYR A 29 1.59 -20.86 4.25
CA TYR A 29 2.59 -19.89 4.66
C TYR A 29 3.52 -20.52 5.71
N THR A 30 4.83 -20.48 5.44
CA THR A 30 5.85 -20.70 6.48
C THR A 30 6.32 -19.33 6.94
N GLY A 31 5.77 -18.85 8.07
CA GLY A 31 5.91 -17.45 8.46
C GLY A 31 5.03 -16.55 7.56
N ASN A 32 5.64 -15.58 6.86
CA ASN A 32 4.94 -14.66 5.96
C ASN A 32 5.09 -15.01 4.48
N GLU A 33 5.70 -16.14 4.15
CA GLU A 33 6.07 -16.49 2.77
C GLU A 33 5.47 -17.83 2.34
N VAL A 34 5.06 -17.91 1.09
CA VAL A 34 4.64 -19.15 0.42
C VAL A 34 5.38 -19.27 -0.91
N CYS A 35 5.96 -20.44 -1.14
CA CYS A 35 6.56 -20.82 -2.42
C CYS A 35 5.72 -21.94 -3.04
N PHE A 36 5.09 -21.66 -4.18
CA PHE A 36 4.30 -22.64 -4.91
C PHE A 36 4.62 -22.57 -6.40
N GLN A 37 5.00 -23.71 -6.99
CA GLN A 37 5.35 -23.82 -8.41
C GLN A 37 6.43 -22.81 -8.87
N GLY A 38 7.41 -22.50 -8.01
CA GLY A 38 8.49 -21.55 -8.32
C GLY A 38 8.10 -20.06 -8.19
N VAL A 39 6.85 -19.77 -7.77
CA VAL A 39 6.40 -18.41 -7.45
C VAL A 39 6.49 -18.20 -5.95
N TYR A 40 7.14 -17.11 -5.55
CA TYR A 40 7.26 -16.69 -4.15
C TYR A 40 6.29 -15.54 -3.89
N SER A 41 5.44 -15.72 -2.88
CA SER A 41 4.50 -14.69 -2.44
C SER A 41 4.72 -14.43 -0.95
N SER A 42 4.82 -13.17 -0.58
CA SER A 42 4.98 -12.76 0.82
C SER A 42 3.88 -11.77 1.21
N LEU A 43 3.29 -11.96 2.39
CA LEU A 43 2.25 -11.06 2.90
C LEU A 43 2.88 -9.96 3.76
N TYR A 44 2.61 -8.71 3.40
CA TYR A 44 3.05 -7.55 4.17
C TYR A 44 1.86 -6.67 4.53
N GLU A 45 1.85 -6.20 5.78
CA GLU A 45 1.02 -5.08 6.18
C GLU A 45 1.75 -3.78 5.82
N VAL A 46 1.04 -2.83 5.21
CA VAL A 46 1.61 -1.56 4.76
C VAL A 46 0.93 -0.41 5.49
N GLU A 47 1.74 0.45 6.11
CA GLU A 47 1.27 1.73 6.64
C GLU A 47 1.44 2.81 5.57
N ILE A 48 0.32 3.39 5.12
CA ILE A 48 0.33 4.51 4.18
C ILE A 48 0.42 5.79 5.00
N SER A 49 1.61 6.43 5.01
CA SER A 49 1.77 7.77 5.57
C SER A 49 1.72 8.81 4.44
N ASN A 50 0.82 9.79 4.55
CA ASN A 50 0.88 10.95 3.67
C ASN A 50 2.04 11.85 4.11
N LYS A 51 3.25 11.56 3.58
CA LYS A 51 4.48 12.31 3.91
C LYS A 51 4.38 13.80 3.59
N GLU A 52 3.49 14.18 2.67
CA GLU A 52 3.28 15.57 2.27
C GLU A 52 2.15 16.26 3.03
N GLN A 53 1.38 15.54 3.86
CA GLN A 53 0.28 16.10 4.65
C GLN A 53 0.74 17.29 5.48
N ASN A 54 1.88 17.16 6.18
CA ASN A 54 2.46 18.27 6.95
C ASN A 54 2.78 19.51 6.09
N ARG A 55 3.24 19.31 4.85
CA ARG A 55 3.55 20.43 3.93
C ARG A 55 2.27 21.10 3.46
N VAL A 56 1.24 20.31 3.13
CA VAL A 56 -0.09 20.79 2.74
C VAL A 56 -0.74 21.55 3.89
N ASP A 57 -0.73 21.00 5.09
CA ASP A 57 -1.28 21.63 6.30
C ASP A 57 -0.58 22.96 6.60
N GLN A 58 0.75 23.00 6.52
CA GLN A 58 1.51 24.25 6.67
C GLN A 58 1.13 25.27 5.59
N LEU A 59 0.91 24.86 4.35
CA LEU A 59 0.50 25.74 3.26
C LEU A 59 -0.90 26.31 3.52
N VAL A 60 -1.85 25.47 3.95
CA VAL A 60 -3.21 25.86 4.33
C VAL A 60 -3.18 26.86 5.47
N GLU A 61 -2.41 26.62 6.53
CA GLU A 61 -2.26 27.55 7.65
C GLU A 61 -1.63 28.89 7.23
N ASN A 62 -0.64 28.87 6.34
CA ASN A 62 -0.04 30.10 5.81
C ASN A 62 -1.02 30.90 4.94
N LEU A 63 -1.89 30.22 4.20
CA LEU A 63 -2.93 30.88 3.38
C LEU A 63 -4.02 31.50 4.26
N LYS A 64 -4.49 30.80 5.31
CA LYS A 64 -5.41 31.35 6.32
C LYS A 64 -4.84 32.58 7.01
N LYS A 65 -3.57 32.54 7.43
CA LYS A 65 -2.90 33.69 8.08
C LYS A 65 -2.83 34.93 7.19
N LYS A 66 -2.84 34.75 5.87
CA LYS A 66 -2.77 35.84 4.89
C LYS A 66 -4.15 36.28 4.40
N ASP A 67 -5.24 35.74 4.96
CA ASP A 67 -6.62 35.98 4.51
C ASP A 67 -6.83 35.69 3.01
N LEU A 68 -6.01 34.80 2.45
CA LEU A 68 -6.03 34.43 1.02
C LEU A 68 -7.00 33.28 0.73
N VAL A 69 -7.69 32.78 1.75
CA VAL A 69 -8.66 31.68 1.66
C VAL A 69 -9.90 32.09 2.46
N SER A 70 -11.03 32.24 1.76
CA SER A 70 -12.35 32.28 2.40
C SER A 70 -12.83 30.84 2.54
N VAL A 71 -13.06 30.40 3.78
CA VAL A 71 -13.81 29.16 4.08
C VAL A 71 -15.30 29.44 3.91
#